data_AF-A0A7X6TRW4-F1
#
_entry.id   AF-A0A7X6TRW4-F1
#
_cell.length_a   1.000
_cell.length_b   1.000
_cell.length_c   1.000
_cell.angle_alpha   90.00
_cell.angle_beta   90.00
_cell.angle_gamma   90.00
#
_symmetry.space_group_name_H-M   'P 1'
#
loop_
_entity.id
_entity.type
_entity.pdbx_description
1 polymer ?
#
loop_
_entity_poly.entity_id
_entity_poly.type
_entity_poly.pdbx_seq_one_letter_code
_entity_poly.pdbx_strand_id
1 'polypeptide(L)'
;MFYLILAIICSATIALIFKYTESSNGNRYVITSANYFIAFTTSLGMIIYNQTFKGIQKQTNFIDELKGVFAAGDLVLSPYGSVIWAMVVGSFFGGFFFMSFIFYQKSVHKNGVGISGTFAKLGILIPMIFSIVLWREYPTSLQWIGIVLALTSII
;
A
#
# COMPACT_ATOMS: atom_id res chain seq x y z
N MET A 1 18.58 -1.28 6.99
CA MET A 1 18.45 -0.06 6.14
C MET A 1 18.57 -0.33 4.65
N PHE A 2 19.30 -1.37 4.19
CA PHE A 2 19.41 -1.72 2.77
C PHE A 2 18.05 -1.83 2.02
N TYR A 3 17.09 -2.57 2.57
CA TYR A 3 15.76 -2.71 1.97
C TYR A 3 15.01 -1.38 1.81
N LEU A 4 15.24 -0.43 2.72
CA LEU A 4 14.63 0.90 2.66
C LEU A 4 15.19 1.70 1.48
N ILE A 5 16.51 1.65 1.27
CA ILE A 5 17.16 2.30 0.12
C ILE A 5 16.60 1.73 -1.18
N LEU A 6 16.49 0.40 -1.28
CA LEU A 6 15.93 -0.24 -2.47
C LEU A 6 14.47 0.17 -2.70
N ALA A 7 13.65 0.20 -1.65
CA ALA A 7 12.26 0.66 -1.73
C ALA A 7 12.16 2.12 -2.19
N ILE A 8 13.05 3.00 -1.73
CA ILE A 8 13.12 4.40 -2.16
C ILE A 8 13.48 4.50 -3.64
N ILE A 9 14.47 3.73 -4.11
CA ILE A 9 14.85 3.69 -5.52
C ILE A 9 13.68 3.22 -6.38
N CYS A 10 13.04 2.11 -6.02
CA CYS A 10 11.85 1.61 -6.73
C CYS A 10 10.72 2.65 -6.76
N SER A 11 10.45 3.31 -5.62
CA SER A 11 9.44 4.36 -5.52
C SER A 11 9.75 5.57 -6.39
N ALA A 12 11.02 6.00 -6.45
CA ALA A 12 11.45 7.11 -7.30
C ALA A 12 11.34 6.77 -8.79
N THR A 13 11.68 5.54 -9.19
CA THR A 13 11.55 5.08 -10.57
C THR A 13 10.11 5.15 -11.08
N ILE A 14 9.12 4.80 -10.25
CA ILE A 14 7.69 4.92 -10.63
C ILE A 14 7.34 6.37 -11.00
N ALA A 15 7.80 7.34 -10.20
CA ALA A 15 7.55 8.75 -10.43
C ALA A 15 8.18 9.24 -11.75
N LEU A 16 9.39 8.78 -12.07
CA LEU A 16 10.08 9.10 -13.32
C LEU A 16 9.40 8.47 -14.53
N ILE A 17 8.96 7.21 -14.43
CA ILE A 17 8.18 6.54 -15.47
C ILE A 17 6.90 7.33 -15.75
N PHE A 18 6.17 7.73 -14.71
CA PHE A 18 4.95 8.54 -14.88
C PHE A 18 5.25 9.88 -15.54
N LYS A 19 6.32 10.58 -15.14
CA LYS A 19 6.73 11.82 -15.82
C LYS A 19 6.99 11.60 -17.31
N TYR A 20 7.74 10.53 -17.65
CA TYR A 20 8.05 10.20 -19.03
C TYR A 20 6.78 9.90 -19.83
N THR A 21 5.91 9.01 -19.32
CA THR A 21 4.65 8.67 -19.97
C THR A 21 3.76 9.89 -20.20
N GLU A 22 3.60 10.75 -19.20
CA GLU A 22 2.77 11.96 -19.31
C GLU A 22 3.35 12.99 -20.27
N SER A 23 4.68 13.08 -20.37
CA SER A 23 5.35 14.02 -21.29
C SER A 23 5.28 13.54 -22.75
N SER A 24 5.20 12.22 -22.95
CA SER A 24 5.11 11.59 -24.28
C SER A 24 3.67 11.30 -24.73
N ASN A 25 2.65 11.83 -24.03
CA ASN A 25 1.22 11.53 -24.28
C ASN A 25 0.90 10.02 -24.30
N GLY A 26 1.63 9.24 -23.50
CA GLY A 26 1.41 7.80 -23.37
C GLY A 26 0.09 7.46 -22.66
N ASN A 27 -0.42 6.25 -22.89
CA ASN A 27 -1.65 5.80 -22.26
C ASN A 27 -1.43 5.37 -20.80
N ARG A 28 -1.92 6.20 -19.86
CA ARG A 28 -1.88 5.98 -18.41
C ARG A 28 -2.41 4.62 -17.98
N TYR A 29 -3.47 4.16 -18.63
CA TYR A 29 -4.12 2.89 -18.30
C TYR A 29 -3.23 1.71 -18.66
N VAL A 30 -2.47 1.80 -19.76
CA VAL A 30 -1.55 0.73 -20.18
C VAL A 30 -0.42 0.59 -19.16
N ILE A 31 0.23 1.69 -18.76
CA ILE A 31 1.33 1.65 -17.77
C ILE A 31 0.84 1.12 -16.43
N THR A 32 -0.30 1.61 -15.96
CA THR A 32 -0.88 1.15 -14.69
C THR A 32 -1.25 -0.32 -14.78
N SER A 33 -1.92 -0.75 -15.85
CA SER A 33 -2.33 -2.16 -16.01
C SER A 33 -1.12 -3.09 -16.13
N ALA A 34 -0.07 -2.68 -16.83
CA ALA A 34 1.19 -3.43 -16.90
C ALA A 34 1.83 -3.59 -15.52
N ASN A 35 1.84 -2.55 -14.69
CA ASN A 35 2.34 -2.63 -13.31
C ASN A 35 1.56 -3.66 -12.48
N TYR A 36 0.23 -3.65 -12.55
CA TYR A 36 -0.60 -4.63 -11.85
C TYR A 36 -0.44 -6.05 -12.39
N PHE A 37 -0.27 -6.19 -13.70
CA PHE A 37 0.01 -7.49 -14.31
C PHE A 37 1.32 -8.09 -13.80
N ILE A 38 2.39 -7.29 -13.70
CA ILE A 38 3.66 -7.74 -13.11
C ILE A 38 3.52 -8.07 -11.61
N ALA A 39 2.76 -7.27 -10.85
CA ALA A 39 2.48 -7.58 -9.46
C ALA A 39 1.70 -8.91 -9.30
N PHE A 40 0.73 -9.15 -10.18
CA PHE A 40 -0.01 -10.41 -10.21
C PHE A 40 0.88 -11.60 -10.54
N THR A 41 1.71 -11.52 -11.59
CA THR A 41 2.59 -12.64 -11.99
C THR A 41 3.67 -12.93 -10.95
N THR A 42 4.24 -11.91 -10.32
CA THR A 42 5.20 -12.08 -9.23
C THR A 42 4.56 -12.71 -8.00
N SER A 43 3.37 -12.26 -7.60
CA SER A 43 2.60 -12.87 -6.50
C SER A 43 2.25 -14.33 -6.79
N LEU A 44 1.81 -14.64 -8.02
CA LEU A 44 1.51 -16.01 -8.44
C LEU A 44 2.76 -16.90 -8.36
N GLY A 45 3.92 -16.40 -8.81
CA GLY A 45 5.20 -17.11 -8.69
C GLY A 45 5.56 -17.40 -7.24
N MET A 46 5.40 -16.43 -6.34
CA MET A 46 5.64 -16.62 -4.90
C MET A 46 4.69 -17.65 -4.28
N ILE A 47 3.41 -17.62 -4.64
CA ILE A 47 2.41 -18.57 -4.15
C ILE A 47 2.78 -20.00 -4.52
N ILE A 48 3.17 -20.22 -5.79
CA ILE A 48 3.57 -21.53 -6.32
C ILE A 48 4.86 -21.99 -5.64
N TYR A 49 5.87 -21.13 -5.57
CA TYR A 49 7.17 -21.44 -4.98
C TYR A 49 7.05 -21.84 -3.50
N ASN A 50 6.27 -21.09 -2.72
CA ASN A 50 6.07 -21.35 -1.30
C ASN A 50 5.04 -22.46 -1.01
N GLN A 51 4.40 -23.04 -2.04
CA GLN A 51 3.31 -24.01 -1.90
C GLN A 51 2.22 -23.53 -0.93
N THR A 52 1.87 -22.23 -0.99
CA THR A 52 1.10 -21.51 0.05
C THR A 52 -0.26 -22.17 0.36
N PHE A 53 -0.88 -22.82 -0.63
CA PHE A 53 -2.17 -23.48 -0.49
C PHE A 53 -2.11 -24.94 -0.03
N LYS A 54 -0.91 -25.51 0.14
CA LYS A 54 -0.77 -26.93 0.50
C LYS A 54 -1.19 -27.16 1.95
N GLY A 55 -2.08 -28.14 2.16
CA GLY A 55 -2.55 -28.51 3.49
C GLY A 55 -3.57 -27.54 4.10
N ILE A 56 -4.07 -26.56 3.35
CA ILE A 56 -5.17 -25.70 3.81
C ILE A 56 -6.46 -26.52 3.74
N GLN A 57 -7.02 -26.79 4.92
CA GLN A 57 -8.33 -27.44 5.06
C GLN A 57 -9.34 -26.45 5.65
N LYS A 58 -10.59 -26.55 5.19
CA LYS A 58 -11.68 -25.79 5.78
C LYS A 58 -11.98 -26.36 7.17
N GLN A 59 -11.65 -25.59 8.21
CA GLN A 59 -11.92 -25.97 9.61
C GLN A 59 -13.28 -25.43 10.04
N THR A 60 -13.47 -24.11 9.91
CA THR A 60 -14.69 -23.40 10.32
C THR A 60 -15.15 -22.41 9.24
N ASN A 61 -16.35 -21.86 9.38
CA ASN A 61 -16.80 -20.83 8.46
C ASN A 61 -16.10 -19.51 8.78
N PHE A 62 -15.65 -18.80 7.74
CA PHE A 62 -14.93 -17.54 7.86
C PHE A 62 -15.70 -16.48 8.68
N ILE A 63 -17.03 -16.40 8.53
CA ILE A 63 -17.85 -15.41 9.25
C ILE A 63 -17.84 -15.67 10.77
N ASP A 64 -17.81 -16.93 11.18
CA ASP A 64 -17.78 -17.30 12.59
C ASP A 64 -16.41 -17.02 13.20
N GLU A 65 -15.33 -17.31 12.47
CA GLU A 65 -13.96 -16.92 12.86
C GLU A 65 -13.85 -15.40 12.98
N LEU A 66 -14.35 -14.65 11.99
CA LEU A 66 -14.27 -13.19 11.96
C LEU A 66 -15.01 -12.55 13.14
N LYS A 67 -16.21 -13.05 13.47
CA LYS A 67 -16.94 -12.62 14.68
C LYS A 67 -16.15 -12.92 15.95
N GLY A 68 -15.50 -14.08 16.01
CA GLY A 68 -14.60 -14.46 17.10
C GLY A 68 -13.43 -13.48 17.26
N VAL A 69 -12.77 -13.10 16.16
CA VAL A 69 -11.67 -12.12 16.18
C VAL A 69 -12.14 -10.78 16.73
N PHE A 70 -13.27 -10.26 16.25
CA PHE A 70 -13.78 -8.96 16.69
C PHE A 70 -14.36 -8.96 18.11
N ALA A 71 -14.92 -10.09 18.57
CA ALA A 71 -15.53 -10.18 19.90
C ALA A 71 -14.53 -10.52 21.01
N ALA A 72 -13.55 -11.39 20.73
CA ALA A 72 -12.61 -11.91 21.73
C ALA A 72 -11.23 -11.23 21.70
N GLY A 73 -10.90 -10.48 20.64
CA GLY A 73 -9.64 -9.70 20.54
C GLY A 73 -8.36 -10.50 20.31
N ASP A 74 -8.34 -11.80 20.64
CA ASP A 74 -7.13 -12.65 20.63
C ASP A 74 -7.20 -13.86 19.66
N LEU A 75 -8.27 -13.99 18.88
CA LEU A 75 -8.38 -15.07 17.90
C LEU A 75 -7.62 -14.73 16.61
N VAL A 76 -6.61 -15.55 16.29
CA VAL A 76 -5.90 -15.50 15.01
C VAL A 76 -6.71 -16.28 13.97
N LEU A 77 -6.91 -15.70 12.78
CA LEU A 77 -7.61 -16.37 11.67
C LEU A 77 -6.91 -17.69 11.29
N SER A 78 -7.69 -18.73 10.99
CA SER A 78 -7.15 -19.98 10.46
C SER A 78 -6.40 -19.74 9.14
N PRO A 79 -5.54 -20.66 8.66
CA PRO A 79 -4.93 -20.55 7.35
C PRO A 79 -5.96 -20.38 6.21
N TYR A 80 -7.11 -21.05 6.33
CA TYR A 80 -8.23 -20.91 5.40
C TYR A 80 -8.89 -19.52 5.50
N GLY A 81 -9.18 -19.05 6.72
CA GLY A 81 -9.73 -17.72 6.96
C GLY A 81 -8.80 -16.59 6.51
N SER A 82 -7.49 -16.77 6.67
CA SER A 82 -6.45 -15.83 6.24
C SER A 82 -6.40 -15.66 4.72
N VAL A 83 -6.62 -16.73 3.95
CA VAL A 83 -6.73 -16.66 2.49
C VAL A 83 -7.97 -15.85 2.07
N ILE A 84 -9.12 -16.11 2.70
CA ILE A 84 -10.35 -15.35 2.42
C ILE A 84 -10.17 -13.88 2.78
N TRP A 85 -9.58 -13.61 3.95
CA TRP A 85 -9.27 -12.26 4.38
C TRP A 85 -8.34 -11.53 3.41
N ALA A 86 -7.28 -12.20 2.95
CA ALA A 86 -6.36 -11.66 1.95
C ALA A 86 -7.06 -11.34 0.62
N MET A 87 -8.01 -12.16 0.18
CA MET A 87 -8.81 -11.86 -1.02
C MET A 87 -9.72 -10.65 -0.82
N VAL A 88 -10.43 -10.57 0.31
CA VAL A 88 -11.34 -9.44 0.60
C VAL A 88 -10.56 -8.11 0.70
N VAL A 89 -9.51 -8.09 1.52
CA VAL A 89 -8.66 -6.90 1.70
C VAL A 89 -7.93 -6.57 0.40
N GLY A 90 -7.37 -7.57 -0.27
CA GLY A 90 -6.63 -7.41 -1.53
C GLY A 90 -7.50 -6.83 -2.65
N SER A 91 -8.72 -7.33 -2.84
CA SER A 91 -9.65 -6.79 -3.84
C SER A 91 -10.07 -5.36 -3.51
N PHE A 92 -10.43 -5.09 -2.25
CA PHE A 92 -10.88 -3.76 -1.83
C PHE A 92 -9.77 -2.72 -1.98
N PHE A 93 -8.62 -2.93 -1.34
CA PHE A 93 -7.50 -1.99 -1.38
C PHE A 93 -6.80 -1.98 -2.73
N GLY A 94 -6.81 -3.07 -3.49
CA GLY A 94 -6.28 -3.09 -4.86
C GLY A 94 -6.96 -2.06 -5.76
N GLY A 95 -8.30 -1.89 -5.64
CA GLY A 95 -9.03 -0.84 -6.33
C GLY A 95 -8.58 0.57 -5.94
N PHE A 96 -8.40 0.81 -4.63
CA PHE A 96 -7.88 2.09 -4.13
C PHE A 96 -6.48 2.40 -4.63
N PHE A 97 -5.57 1.42 -4.62
CA PHE A 97 -4.21 1.60 -5.13
C PHE A 97 -4.22 1.86 -6.65
N PHE A 98 -5.11 1.22 -7.40
CA PHE A 98 -5.21 1.45 -8.85
C PHE A 98 -5.63 2.89 -9.11
N MET A 99 -6.68 3.35 -8.43
CA MET A 99 -7.16 4.72 -8.52
C MET A 99 -6.10 5.74 -8.07
N SER A 100 -5.36 5.43 -6.99
CA SER A 100 -4.27 6.25 -6.48
C SER A 100 -3.17 6.47 -7.54
N PHE A 101 -2.77 5.42 -8.28
CA PHE A 101 -1.79 5.59 -9.36
C PHE A 101 -2.32 6.38 -10.56
N ILE A 102 -3.62 6.26 -10.88
CA ILE A 102 -4.23 7.10 -11.92
C ILE A 102 -4.24 8.57 -11.49
N PHE A 103 -4.59 8.86 -10.24
CA PHE A 103 -4.53 10.22 -9.71
C PHE A 103 -3.10 10.75 -9.62
N TYR A 104 -2.14 9.91 -9.26
CA TYR A 104 -0.75 10.31 -9.21
C TYR A 104 -0.22 10.71 -10.59
N GLN A 105 -0.49 9.90 -11.62
CA GLN A 105 -0.16 10.25 -13.02
C GLN A 105 -0.81 11.57 -13.46
N LYS A 106 -2.11 11.75 -13.17
CA LYS A 106 -2.81 13.02 -13.46
C LYS A 106 -2.19 14.21 -12.74
N SER A 107 -1.75 14.04 -11.50
CA SER A 107 -1.04 15.09 -10.76
C SER A 107 0.32 15.37 -11.38
N VAL A 108 1.09 14.34 -11.75
CA VAL A 108 2.40 14.49 -12.41
C VAL A 108 2.26 15.25 -13.73
N HIS A 109 1.20 14.99 -14.49
CA HIS A 109 0.90 15.72 -15.73
C HIS A 109 0.63 17.21 -15.49
N LYS A 110 -0.15 17.56 -14.45
CA LYS A 110 -0.57 18.93 -14.17
C LYS A 110 0.44 19.76 -13.39
N ASN A 111 1.10 19.13 -12.41
CA ASN A 111 1.91 19.80 -11.38
C ASN A 111 3.40 19.41 -11.45
N GLY A 112 3.77 18.49 -12.34
CA GLY A 112 5.11 17.93 -12.41
C GLY A 112 5.40 16.88 -11.33
N VAL A 113 6.53 16.19 -11.50
CA VAL A 113 6.94 15.07 -10.63
C VAL A 113 7.32 15.51 -9.22
N GLY A 114 7.95 16.67 -9.07
CA GLY A 114 8.42 17.19 -7.78
C GLY A 114 7.26 17.45 -6.82
N ILE A 115 6.35 18.35 -7.22
CA ILE A 115 5.19 18.74 -6.40
C ILE A 115 4.31 17.51 -6.10
N SER A 116 3.99 16.71 -7.13
CA SER A 116 3.15 15.53 -6.96
C SER A 116 3.79 14.50 -6.01
N GLY A 117 5.10 14.28 -6.12
CA GLY A 117 5.83 13.37 -5.25
C GLY A 117 5.89 13.85 -3.81
N THR A 118 6.18 15.13 -3.60
CA THR A 118 6.27 15.77 -2.28
C THR A 118 4.92 15.71 -1.55
N PHE A 119 3.82 16.05 -2.21
CA PHE A 119 2.47 15.91 -1.64
C PHE A 119 2.08 14.44 -1.38
N ALA A 120 2.49 13.50 -2.24
CA ALA A 120 2.22 12.08 -1.99
C ALA A 120 2.89 11.57 -0.70
N LYS A 121 4.04 12.15 -0.30
CA LYS A 121 4.71 11.81 0.96
C LYS A 121 3.94 12.29 2.20
N LEU A 122 3.12 13.34 2.09
CA LEU A 122 2.22 13.77 3.19
C LEU A 122 1.18 12.71 3.55
N GLY A 123 0.91 11.75 2.65
CA GLY A 123 0.03 10.62 2.93
C GLY A 123 0.44 9.82 4.17
N ILE A 124 1.71 9.89 4.61
CA ILE A 124 2.18 9.25 5.86
C ILE A 124 1.52 9.81 7.12
N LEU A 125 0.97 11.02 7.06
CA LEU A 125 0.24 11.61 8.18
C LEU A 125 -1.03 10.85 8.51
N ILE A 126 -1.70 10.26 7.52
CA ILE A 126 -2.95 9.52 7.72
C ILE A 126 -2.72 8.33 8.66
N PRO A 127 -1.84 7.34 8.35
CA PRO A 127 -1.60 6.23 9.26
C PRO A 127 -1.01 6.69 10.60
N MET A 128 -0.21 7.75 10.63
CA MET A 128 0.30 8.33 11.87
C MET A 128 -0.83 8.81 12.79
N ILE A 129 -1.81 9.56 12.27
CA ILE A 129 -2.97 10.02 13.04
C ILE A 129 -3.78 8.82 13.54
N PHE A 130 -3.98 7.80 12.70
CA PHE A 130 -4.65 6.57 13.13
C PHE A 130 -3.86 5.83 14.23
N SER A 131 -2.53 5.77 14.17
CA SER A 131 -1.66 5.24 15.25
C SER A 131 -1.93 5.95 16.58
N ILE A 132 -1.97 7.29 16.55
CA ILE A 132 -2.18 8.11 17.75
C ILE A 132 -3.59 7.89 18.32
N VAL A 133 -4.62 7.83 17.47
CA VAL A 133 -6.01 7.75 17.90
C VAL A 133 -6.40 6.33 18.32
N LEU A 134 -6.07 5.32 17.52
CA LEU A 134 -6.50 3.94 17.72
C LEU A 134 -5.58 3.19 18.69
N TRP A 135 -4.25 3.32 18.53
CA TRP A 135 -3.26 2.59 19.32
C TRP A 135 -2.67 3.41 20.48
N ARG A 136 -3.05 4.70 20.60
CA ARG A 136 -2.54 5.60 21.65
C ARG A 136 -1.01 5.72 21.63
N GLU A 137 -0.41 5.61 20.46
CA GLU A 137 1.01 5.77 20.23
C GLU A 137 1.37 7.26 20.16
N TYR A 138 1.35 7.94 21.32
CA TYR A 138 1.63 9.37 21.39
C TYR A 138 3.11 9.67 21.11
N PRO A 139 3.43 10.54 20.13
CA PRO A 139 4.80 10.91 19.86
C PRO A 139 5.40 11.68 21.04
N THR A 140 6.69 11.50 21.27
CA THR A 140 7.46 12.30 22.23
C THR A 140 7.56 13.75 21.77
N SER A 141 7.90 14.68 22.67
CA SER A 141 8.06 16.10 22.33
C SER A 141 9.05 16.34 21.19
N LEU A 142 10.14 15.56 21.14
CA LEU A 142 11.13 15.64 20.06
C LEU A 142 10.57 15.12 18.72
N GLN A 143 9.76 14.06 18.76
CA GLN A 143 9.11 13.53 17.55
C GLN A 143 8.11 14.54 16.98
N TRP A 144 7.36 15.25 17.82
CA TRP A 144 6.48 16.33 17.36
C TRP A 144 7.25 17.45 16.65
N ILE A 145 8.40 17.87 17.19
CA ILE A 145 9.27 18.84 16.53
C ILE A 145 9.73 18.31 15.16
N GLY A 146 10.15 17.04 15.10
CA GLY A 146 10.56 16.39 13.86
C GLY A 146 9.44 16.32 12.82
N ILE A 147 8.21 16.01 13.24
CA ILE A 147 7.02 16.01 12.37
C ILE A 147 6.78 17.41 11.82
N VAL A 148 6.77 18.44 12.67
CA VAL A 148 6.57 19.84 12.23
C VAL A 148 7.64 20.25 11.23
N LEU A 149 8.93 19.99 11.52
CA LEU A 149 10.04 20.31 10.61
C LEU A 149 9.92 19.60 9.27
N ALA A 150 9.57 18.31 9.27
CA ALA A 150 9.37 17.54 8.05
C ALA A 150 8.23 18.11 7.21
N LEU A 151 7.13 18.53 7.83
CA LEU A 151 6.00 19.14 7.13
C LEU A 151 6.35 20.51 6.54
N THR A 152 7.06 21.35 7.29
CA THR A 152 7.52 22.66 6.79
C THR A 152 8.54 22.55 5.65
N SER A 153 9.25 21.43 5.54
CA SER A 153 10.21 21.18 4.45
C SER A 153 9.51 20.75 3.15
N ILE A 154 8.30 20.20 3.27
CA ILE A 154 7.49 19.70 2.16
C ILE A 154 6.63 20.83 1.54
N ILE A 155 6.20 21.80 2.35
CA ILE A 155 5.42 22.99 1.95
C ILE A 155 6.35 24.06 1.38
#